data_AF-A0A8B5WP78-F1
#
_entry.id   AF-A0A8B5WP78-F1
#
_cell.length_a   1.000
_cell.length_b   1.000
_cell.length_c   1.000
_cell.angle_alpha   90.00
_cell.angle_beta   90.00
_cell.angle_gamma   90.00
#
_symmetry.space_group_name_H-M   'P 1'
#
loop_
_entity.id
_entity.type
_entity.pdbx_description
1 polymer ?
#
loop_
_entity_poly.entity_id
_entity_poly.type
_entity_poly.pdbx_seq_one_letter_code
_entity_poly.pdbx_strand_id
1 'polypeptide(L)'
;MSSTWILRSLDVLFVVFHTALIVFNLIGWAFRLTRVWNMVALVLTGASWFILGIFYGIGYCPFTDWHWRVLAALGETDLPRSYITYLFSRLLGVVVEPETAEVVTVLGFFIALLVSLAMNLRDRLVICKRGER
;
A
#
# COMPACT_ATOMS: atom_id res chain seq x y z
N MET A 1 -12.67 -27.49 13.14
CA MET A 1 -12.03 -26.55 14.10
C MET A 1 -10.64 -26.07 13.66
N SER A 2 -10.04 -26.59 12.58
CA SER A 2 -8.72 -26.17 12.07
C SER A 2 -8.75 -24.99 11.08
N SER A 3 -9.82 -24.84 10.30
CA SER A 3 -9.87 -23.85 9.21
C SER A 3 -10.01 -22.39 9.69
N THR A 4 -10.67 -22.15 10.82
CA THR A 4 -10.94 -20.80 11.34
C THR A 4 -9.69 -20.10 11.88
N TRP A 5 -8.77 -20.85 12.50
CA TRP A 5 -7.50 -20.31 12.98
C TRP A 5 -6.59 -19.85 11.84
N ILE A 6 -6.59 -20.61 10.74
CA ILE A 6 -5.83 -20.27 9.53
C ILE A 6 -6.38 -18.96 8.96
N LEU A 7 -7.69 -18.86 8.73
CA LEU A 7 -8.30 -17.65 8.18
C LEU A 7 -8.08 -16.41 9.06
N ARG A 8 -8.19 -16.53 10.38
CA ARG A 8 -7.88 -15.42 11.31
C ARG A 8 -6.41 -15.00 11.27
N SER A 9 -5.50 -15.96 11.09
CA SER A 9 -4.07 -15.65 10.94
C SER A 9 -3.81 -14.92 9.63
N LEU A 10 -4.46 -15.33 8.54
CA LEU A 10 -4.37 -14.63 7.25
C LEU A 10 -4.93 -13.21 7.34
N ASP A 11 -6.07 -13.02 8.00
CA ASP A 11 -6.67 -11.69 8.23
C ASP A 11 -5.67 -10.75 8.95
N VAL A 12 -5.12 -11.17 10.09
CA VAL A 12 -4.10 -10.38 10.80
C VAL A 12 -2.87 -10.12 9.93
N LEU A 13 -2.40 -11.14 9.19
CA LEU A 13 -1.28 -11.00 8.26
C LEU A 13 -1.58 -9.93 7.20
N PHE A 14 -2.75 -9.93 6.58
CA PHE A 14 -3.11 -8.97 5.55
C PHE A 14 -3.25 -7.55 6.09
N VAL A 15 -3.82 -7.38 7.29
CA VAL A 15 -3.90 -6.07 7.96
C VAL A 15 -2.50 -5.54 8.25
N VAL A 16 -1.65 -6.34 8.89
CA VAL A 16 -0.28 -5.93 9.26
C VAL A 16 0.55 -5.66 8.00
N PHE A 17 0.52 -6.56 7.02
CA PHE A 17 1.27 -6.43 5.78
C PHE A 17 0.87 -5.19 4.99
N HIS A 18 -0.43 -4.95 4.78
CA HIS A 18 -0.87 -3.75 4.05
C HIS A 18 -0.54 -2.48 4.81
N THR A 19 -0.76 -2.46 6.13
CA THR A 19 -0.45 -1.27 6.94
C THR A 19 1.05 -0.95 6.86
N ALA A 20 1.90 -1.98 6.98
CA ALA A 20 3.34 -1.85 6.81
C ALA A 20 3.70 -1.38 5.40
N LEU A 21 3.06 -1.90 4.35
CA LEU A 21 3.29 -1.50 2.96
C LEU A 21 2.89 -0.03 2.72
N ILE A 22 1.76 0.42 3.26
CA ILE A 22 1.29 1.81 3.15
C ILE A 22 2.29 2.74 3.85
N VAL A 23 2.64 2.45 5.11
CA VAL A 23 3.61 3.25 5.86
C VAL A 23 4.95 3.25 5.12
N PHE A 24 5.43 2.08 4.69
CA PHE A 24 6.68 1.97 3.94
C PHE A 24 6.65 2.83 2.67
N ASN A 25 5.60 2.77 1.85
CA ASN A 25 5.47 3.63 0.67
C ASN A 25 5.53 5.12 1.03
N LEU A 26 4.89 5.53 2.13
CA LEU A 26 4.79 6.95 2.52
C LEU A 26 6.06 7.52 3.15
N ILE A 27 6.86 6.72 3.87
CA ILE A 27 8.05 7.22 4.61
C ILE A 27 9.37 6.53 4.23
N GLY A 28 9.33 5.45 3.46
CA GLY A 28 10.50 4.62 3.11
C GLY A 28 11.54 5.35 2.24
N TRP A 29 11.17 6.47 1.61
CA TRP A 29 12.10 7.34 0.89
C TRP A 29 13.03 8.15 1.81
N ALA A 30 12.66 8.35 3.08
CA ALA A 30 13.45 9.16 4.00
C ALA A 30 14.81 8.51 4.30
N PHE A 31 14.83 7.20 4.51
CA PHE A 31 16.05 6.46 4.88
C PHE A 31 16.85 6.03 3.65
N ARG A 32 18.15 6.35 3.65
CA ARG A 32 19.03 6.11 2.49
C ARG A 32 19.14 4.63 2.11
N LEU A 33 19.10 3.73 3.09
CA LEU A 33 19.17 2.28 2.87
C LEU A 33 17.91 1.73 2.18
N THR A 34 16.75 2.32 2.44
CA THR A 34 15.46 1.82 1.93
C THR A 34 14.97 2.55 0.69
N ARG A 35 15.64 3.61 0.21
CA ARG A 35 15.21 4.43 -0.95
C ARG A 35 14.94 3.64 -2.22
N VAL A 36 15.82 2.68 -2.55
CA VAL A 36 15.64 1.85 -3.75
C VAL A 36 14.48 0.89 -3.55
N TRP A 37 14.40 0.25 -2.39
CA TRP A 37 13.30 -0.65 -2.04
C TRP A 37 11.94 0.07 -2.00
N ASN A 38 11.89 1.29 -1.48
CA ASN A 38 10.71 2.15 -1.50
C ASN A 38 10.27 2.47 -2.92
N MET A 39 11.22 2.80 -3.80
CA MET A 39 10.91 3.03 -5.21
C MET A 39 10.35 1.78 -5.88
N VAL A 40 10.93 0.61 -5.63
CA VAL A 40 10.42 -0.67 -6.14
C VAL A 40 9.01 -0.94 -5.62
N ALA A 41 8.77 -0.75 -4.32
CA ALA A 41 7.44 -0.94 -3.72
C ALA A 41 6.38 0.00 -4.32
N LEU A 42 6.72 1.28 -4.51
CA LEU A 42 5.85 2.25 -5.15
C LEU A 42 5.56 1.89 -6.61
N VAL A 43 6.57 1.46 -7.37
CA VAL A 43 6.38 1.02 -8.76
C VAL A 43 5.50 -0.23 -8.83
N LEU A 44 5.70 -1.22 -7.94
CA LEU A 44 4.84 -2.40 -7.88
C LEU A 44 3.41 -2.06 -7.48
N THR A 45 3.24 -1.13 -6.53
CA THR A 45 1.91 -0.64 -6.12
C THR A 45 1.22 0.08 -7.27
N GLY A 46 1.92 1.00 -7.94
CA GLY A 46 1.40 1.68 -9.13
C GLY A 46 1.11 0.71 -10.27
N ALA A 47 1.99 -0.25 -10.53
CA ALA A 47 1.76 -1.29 -11.53
C ALA A 47 0.51 -2.10 -11.22
N SER A 48 0.25 -2.44 -9.94
CA SER A 48 -1.02 -3.06 -9.55
C SER A 48 -2.21 -2.16 -9.89
N TRP A 49 -2.14 -0.89 -9.52
CA TRP A 49 -3.25 0.04 -9.71
C TRP A 49 -3.55 0.38 -11.17
N PHE A 50 -2.53 0.45 -12.02
CA PHE A 50 -2.68 0.83 -13.43
C PHE A 50 -2.77 -0.39 -14.35
N ILE A 51 -1.92 -1.40 -14.19
CA ILE A 51 -1.91 -2.58 -15.06
C ILE A 51 -3.08 -3.49 -14.72
N LEU A 52 -3.19 -3.92 -13.46
CA LEU A 52 -4.34 -4.73 -13.05
C LEU A 52 -5.62 -3.90 -12.98
N GLY A 53 -5.52 -2.59 -12.71
CA GLY A 53 -6.69 -1.73 -12.71
C GLY A 53 -7.35 -1.53 -14.07
N ILE A 54 -6.66 -1.77 -15.19
CA ILE A 54 -7.30 -1.83 -16.51
C ILE A 54 -8.33 -2.97 -16.58
N PHE A 55 -8.09 -4.08 -15.87
CA PHE A 55 -8.97 -5.25 -15.87
C PHE A 55 -9.99 -5.23 -14.72
N TYR A 56 -9.59 -4.76 -13.54
CA TYR A 56 -10.37 -4.89 -12.30
C TYR A 56 -10.84 -3.54 -11.70
N GLY A 57 -10.41 -2.41 -12.24
CA GLY A 57 -10.73 -1.06 -11.76
C GLY A 57 -9.50 -0.30 -11.23
N ILE A 58 -9.44 1.02 -11.48
CA ILE A 58 -8.33 1.87 -11.05
C ILE A 58 -8.16 1.79 -9.53
N GLY A 59 -6.93 1.57 -9.08
CA GLY A 59 -6.62 1.41 -7.65
C GLY A 59 -6.70 -0.03 -7.14
N TYR A 60 -6.89 -1.01 -8.02
CA TYR A 60 -6.95 -2.42 -7.65
C TYR A 60 -5.64 -2.93 -7.03
N CYS A 61 -5.78 -3.66 -5.91
CA CYS A 61 -4.70 -4.37 -5.22
C CYS A 61 -5.08 -5.85 -5.06
N PRO A 62 -4.28 -6.81 -5.58
CA PRO A 62 -4.59 -8.23 -5.49
C PRO A 62 -4.60 -8.74 -4.04
N PHE A 63 -3.79 -8.13 -3.17
CA PHE A 63 -3.77 -8.48 -1.76
C PHE A 63 -5.05 -8.05 -1.05
N THR A 64 -5.63 -6.92 -1.45
CA THR A 64 -6.92 -6.45 -0.94
C THR A 64 -8.05 -7.38 -1.35
N ASP A 65 -8.09 -7.77 -2.64
CA ASP A 65 -9.08 -8.74 -3.14
C ASP A 65 -9.00 -10.07 -2.40
N TRP A 66 -7.78 -10.61 -2.22
CA TRP A 66 -7.60 -11.82 -1.43
C TRP A 66 -8.06 -11.63 0.01
N HIS A 67 -7.70 -10.50 0.64
CA HIS A 67 -8.13 -10.23 2.00
C HIS A 67 -9.67 -10.19 2.12
N TRP A 68 -10.36 -9.59 1.16
CA TRP A 68 -11.83 -9.61 1.12
C TRP A 68 -12.40 -11.03 1.05
N ARG A 69 -11.77 -11.93 0.28
CA ARG A 69 -12.19 -13.35 0.23
C ARG A 69 -11.96 -14.07 1.56
N VAL A 70 -10.88 -13.73 2.28
CA VAL A 70 -10.63 -14.27 3.63
C VAL A 70 -11.68 -13.78 4.62
N LEU A 71 -12.03 -12.48 4.59
CA LEU A 71 -13.05 -11.90 5.46
C LEU A 71 -14.44 -12.47 5.17
N ALA A 72 -14.80 -12.62 3.89
CA ALA A 72 -16.04 -13.28 3.49
C ALA A 72 -16.10 -14.74 3.99
N ALA A 73 -14.98 -15.47 3.94
CA ALA A 73 -14.89 -16.82 4.48
C ALA A 73 -14.95 -16.88 6.03
N LEU A 74 -14.65 -15.77 6.71
CA LEU A 74 -14.84 -15.59 8.16
C LEU A 74 -16.27 -15.18 8.51
N GLY A 75 -17.12 -14.88 7.52
CA GLY A 75 -18.50 -14.47 7.71
C GLY A 75 -18.70 -12.96 7.87
N GLU A 76 -17.66 -12.15 7.63
CA GLU A 76 -17.79 -10.69 7.65
C GLU A 76 -18.61 -10.21 6.45
N THR A 77 -19.60 -9.37 6.73
CA THR A 77 -20.51 -8.79 5.74
C THR A 77 -20.54 -7.26 5.92
N ASP A 78 -21.01 -6.53 4.90
CA ASP A 78 -21.07 -5.06 4.90
C ASP A 78 -19.69 -4.35 4.94
N LEU A 79 -18.73 -4.91 4.19
CA LEU A 79 -17.39 -4.36 4.08
C LEU A 79 -17.40 -3.07 3.25
N PRO A 80 -16.68 -2.01 3.66
CA PRO A 80 -16.67 -0.76 2.93
C PRO A 80 -15.94 -0.93 1.60
N ARG A 81 -16.38 -0.17 0.59
CA ARG A 81 -15.82 -0.21 -0.77
C ARG A 81 -14.32 0.09 -0.78
N SER A 82 -13.87 1.03 0.06
CA SER A 82 -12.46 1.42 0.17
C SER A 82 -11.76 0.63 1.28
N TYR A 83 -10.66 -0.02 0.92
CA TYR A 83 -9.83 -0.77 1.87
C TYR A 83 -9.20 0.13 2.94
N ILE A 84 -8.94 1.38 2.59
CA ILE A 84 -8.38 2.36 3.54
C ILE A 84 -9.44 2.72 4.57
N THR A 85 -10.69 2.94 4.16
CA THR A 85 -11.80 3.11 5.11
C THR A 85 -11.91 1.92 6.06
N TYR A 86 -11.78 0.69 5.56
CA TYR A 86 -11.75 -0.51 6.39
C TYR A 86 -10.58 -0.54 7.38
N LEU A 87 -9.36 -0.19 6.96
CA LEU A 87 -8.21 -0.13 7.86
C LEU A 87 -8.39 0.93 8.94
N PHE A 88 -8.89 2.12 8.59
CA PHE A 88 -9.14 3.19 9.55
C PHE A 88 -10.23 2.80 10.55
N SER A 89 -11.34 2.21 10.09
CA SER A 89 -12.40 1.76 10.98
C SER A 89 -11.92 0.65 11.90
N ARG A 90 -11.13 -0.31 11.38
CA ARG A 90 -10.65 -1.45 12.16
C ARG A 90 -9.52 -1.12 13.13
N LEU A 91 -8.58 -0.26 12.75
CA LEU A 91 -7.40 0.07 13.57
C LEU A 91 -7.65 1.24 14.51
N LEU A 92 -8.40 2.25 14.06
CA LEU A 92 -8.59 3.51 14.80
C LEU A 92 -10.03 3.69 15.30
N GLY A 93 -10.98 2.86 14.87
CA GLY A 93 -12.40 3.04 15.19
C GLY A 93 -13.03 4.24 14.49
N VAL A 94 -12.36 4.84 13.49
CA VAL A 94 -12.82 6.04 12.79
C VAL A 94 -13.40 5.67 11.45
N VAL A 95 -14.63 6.10 11.18
CA VAL A 95 -15.27 5.94 9.87
C VAL A 95 -14.84 7.10 8.98
N VAL A 96 -14.03 6.80 7.97
CA VAL A 96 -13.62 7.76 6.95
C VAL A 96 -14.46 7.52 5.70
N GLU A 97 -15.01 8.59 5.13
CA GLU A 97 -15.77 8.49 3.89
C GLU A 97 -14.92 7.88 2.76
N PRO A 98 -15.42 6.87 2.02
CA PRO A 98 -14.65 6.16 1.00
C PRO A 98 -13.99 7.07 -0.04
N GLU A 99 -14.71 8.10 -0.49
CA GLU A 99 -14.20 9.06 -1.48
C GLU A 99 -13.02 9.87 -0.93
N THR A 100 -13.11 10.32 0.33
CA THR A 100 -11.99 10.99 1.01
C THR A 100 -10.78 10.06 1.15
N ALA A 101 -11.02 8.81 1.55
CA ALA A 101 -9.96 7.82 1.70
C ALA A 101 -9.26 7.54 0.36
N GLU A 102 -10.02 7.41 -0.73
CA GLU A 102 -9.49 7.21 -2.08
C GLU A 102 -8.63 8.39 -2.54
N VAL A 103 -9.13 9.62 -2.41
CA VAL A 103 -8.39 10.85 -2.78
C VAL A 103 -7.09 10.97 -1.99
N VAL A 104 -7.13 10.78 -0.67
CA VAL A 104 -5.94 10.84 0.19
C VAL A 104 -4.92 9.78 -0.21
N THR A 105 -5.36 8.58 -0.54
CA THR A 105 -4.47 7.48 -0.91
C THR A 105 -3.79 7.75 -2.25
N VAL A 106 -4.55 8.22 -3.24
CA VAL A 106 -4.01 8.58 -4.57
C VAL A 106 -3.01 9.73 -4.45
N LEU A 107 -3.38 10.81 -3.77
CA LEU A 107 -2.50 11.97 -3.57
C LEU A 107 -1.24 11.59 -2.78
N GLY A 108 -1.40 10.87 -1.68
CA GLY A 108 -0.30 10.39 -0.85
C GLY A 108 0.68 9.51 -1.64
N PHE A 109 0.16 8.60 -2.46
CA PHE A 109 0.96 7.76 -3.34
C PHE A 109 1.78 8.58 -4.34
N PHE A 110 1.14 9.53 -5.05
CA PHE A 110 1.85 10.35 -6.04
C PHE A 110 2.90 11.26 -5.40
N ILE A 111 2.61 11.88 -4.25
CA ILE A 111 3.58 12.68 -3.50
C ILE A 111 4.77 11.80 -3.10
N ALA A 112 4.51 10.62 -2.52
CA ALA A 112 5.57 9.69 -2.12
C ALA A 112 6.41 9.23 -3.32
N LEU A 113 5.79 8.98 -4.48
CA LEU A 113 6.47 8.62 -5.73
C LEU A 113 7.40 9.74 -6.22
N LEU A 114 6.92 10.98 -6.27
CA LEU A 114 7.72 12.13 -6.69
C LEU A 114 8.90 12.38 -5.76
N VAL A 115 8.67 12.32 -4.44
CA VAL A 115 9.74 12.50 -3.45
C VAL A 115 10.75 11.36 -3.51
N SER A 116 10.29 10.11 -3.60
CA SER A 116 11.15 8.94 -3.74
C SER A 116 12.01 9.03 -5.00
N LEU A 117 11.43 9.43 -6.13
CA LEU A 117 12.15 9.64 -7.38
C LEU A 117 13.22 10.72 -7.23
N ALA A 118 12.86 11.89 -6.70
CA ALA A 118 13.79 13.00 -6.49
C ALA A 118 14.97 12.62 -5.59
N MET A 119 14.72 11.88 -4.50
CA MET A 119 15.76 11.41 -3.57
C MET A 119 16.69 10.39 -4.23
N ASN A 120 16.15 9.44 -5.00
CA ASN A 120 16.96 8.46 -5.73
C ASN A 120 17.81 9.11 -6.83
N LEU A 121 17.25 10.09 -7.56
CA LEU A 121 18.00 10.85 -8.56
C LEU A 121 19.13 11.67 -7.91
N ARG A 122 18.84 12.36 -6.81
CA ARG A 122 19.86 13.12 -6.05
C ARG A 122 21.02 12.23 -5.62
N ASP A 123 20.73 11.06 -5.08
CA ASP A 123 21.78 10.13 -4.64
C ASP A 123 22.65 9.65 -5.81
N ARG A 124 22.05 9.30 -6.95
CA ARG A 124 22.80 8.91 -8.15
C ARG A 124 23.69 10.04 -8.68
N LEU A 125 23.18 11.28 -8.71
CA LEU A 125 23.94 12.45 -9.15
C LEU A 125 25.12 12.77 -8.21
N VAL A 126 24.93 12.62 -6.89
CA VAL A 126 26.00 12.84 -5.90
C VAL A 126 27.10 11.79 -6.02
N ILE A 127 26.74 10.52 -6.27
CA ILE A 127 27.71 9.44 -6.48
C ILE A 127 28.52 9.67 -7.76
N CYS A 128 27.86 10.01 -8.87
CA CYS A 128 28.52 10.31 -10.15
C CYS A 128 29.57 11.44 -10.01
N LYS A 129 29.19 12.56 -9.38
CA LYS A 129 30.12 13.69 -9.11
C LYS A 129 31.29 13.36 -8.18
N ARG A 130 31.23 12.25 -7.44
CA ARG A 130 32.32 11.83 -6.53
C ARG A 130 33.23 10.78 -7.15
N GLY A 131 32.80 10.09 -8.21
CA GLY A 131 33.65 9.19 -9.00
C GLY A 131 34.47 9.91 -10.08
N GLU A 132 34.11 11.14 -10.44
CA GLU A 132 34.85 12.00 -11.37
C GLU A 132 35.95 12.85 -10.70
N ARG A 133 36.08 12.80 -9.37
CA ARG A 133 37.15 13.46 -8.58
C ARG A 133 38.08 12.43 -7.99
#